data_AF-A0A2H9T662-F1
#
_entry.id   AF-A0A2H9T662-F1
#
_cell.length_a   1.000
_cell.length_b   1.000
_cell.length_c   1.000
_cell.angle_alpha   90.00
_cell.angle_beta   90.00
_cell.angle_gamma   90.00
#
_symmetry.space_group_name_H-M   'P 1'
#
loop_
_entity.id
_entity.type
_entity.pdbx_description
1 polymer ?
#
loop_
_entity_poly.entity_id
_entity_poly.type
_entity_poly.pdbx_seq_one_letter_code
_entity_poly.pdbx_strand_id
1 'polypeptide(L)'
;MAFLFSLNRFYTAETSSLFTTKIAEQVRQFHSKIEGYNPTPLVPLPQLARHLGIKALYIKNESFRFGLNAFKVLGGSYALGQLLAQHLNMDISNIDLKTVSAKLQKPLLFTTATAGNHGTGVAWAAREMQQKAVVLCPKVHLRPALTVFTD
;
A
#
# COMPACT_ATOMS: atom_id res chain seq x y z
N MET A 1 31.07 -6.66 -16.73
CA MET A 1 29.59 -6.79 -16.65
C MET A 1 29.00 -5.45 -17.07
N ALA A 2 28.56 -5.33 -18.33
CA ALA A 2 28.00 -4.08 -18.83
C ALA A 2 26.56 -3.94 -18.32
N PHE A 3 26.29 -2.92 -17.50
CA PHE A 3 24.93 -2.57 -17.14
C PHE A 3 24.24 -1.99 -18.38
N LEU A 4 23.25 -2.71 -18.92
CA LEU A 4 22.35 -2.21 -19.97
C LEU A 4 21.34 -1.27 -19.32
N PHE A 5 21.67 0.02 -19.26
CA PHE A 5 20.70 1.06 -19.03
C PHE A 5 20.10 1.48 -20.38
N SER A 6 18.79 1.34 -20.54
CA SER A 6 18.08 1.83 -21.73
C SER A 6 17.39 3.16 -21.43
N LEU A 7 17.55 4.14 -22.33
CA LEU A 7 16.76 5.37 -22.28
C LEU A 7 15.31 5.09 -22.69
N ASN A 8 14.36 5.75 -22.03
CA ASN A 8 12.96 5.70 -22.45
C ASN A 8 12.74 6.58 -23.68
N ARG A 9 12.72 5.96 -24.87
CA ARG A 9 12.51 6.65 -26.16
C ARG A 9 11.07 7.14 -26.37
N PHE A 10 10.13 6.70 -25.54
CA PHE A 10 8.72 7.07 -25.61
C PHE A 10 8.35 8.18 -24.61
N TYR A 11 9.32 8.86 -24.01
CA TYR A 11 9.06 9.93 -23.04
C TYR A 11 8.42 11.14 -23.73
N THR A 12 7.20 11.49 -23.31
CA THR A 12 6.45 12.65 -23.83
C THR A 12 6.36 13.82 -22.85
N ALA A 13 6.83 13.64 -21.60
CA ALA A 13 6.61 14.58 -20.48
C ALA A 13 5.13 14.86 -20.13
N GLU A 14 4.17 14.12 -20.72
CA GLU A 14 2.77 14.25 -20.39
C GLU A 14 2.50 13.76 -18.96
N THR A 15 1.68 14.52 -18.23
CA THR A 15 1.28 14.18 -16.87
C THR A 15 -0.10 13.53 -16.86
N SER A 16 -0.38 12.71 -15.85
CA SER A 16 -1.67 12.04 -15.71
C SER A 16 -2.66 12.90 -14.93
N SER A 17 -3.87 13.05 -15.47
CA SER A 17 -5.00 13.63 -14.74
C SER A 17 -5.50 12.74 -13.59
N LEU A 18 -5.12 11.45 -13.58
CA LEU A 18 -5.53 10.47 -12.57
C LEU A 18 -4.57 10.39 -11.37
N PHE A 19 -3.30 10.79 -11.54
CA PHE A 19 -2.27 10.70 -10.51
C PHE A 19 -1.74 12.08 -10.16
N THR A 20 -2.58 12.86 -9.48
CA THR A 20 -2.30 14.26 -9.12
C THR A 20 -1.96 14.40 -7.64
N THR A 21 -1.33 15.52 -7.27
CA THR A 21 -1.03 15.86 -5.87
C THR A 21 -2.30 15.92 -5.02
N LYS A 22 -3.40 16.44 -5.57
CA LYS A 22 -4.70 16.51 -4.89
C LYS A 22 -5.21 15.12 -4.49
N ILE A 23 -5.12 14.15 -5.40
CA ILE A 23 -5.51 12.76 -5.12
C ILE A 23 -4.57 12.16 -4.07
N ALA A 24 -3.26 12.41 -4.16
CA ALA A 24 -2.30 11.93 -3.16
C ALA A 24 -2.57 12.50 -1.75
N GLU A 25 -2.99 13.76 -1.64
CA GLU A 25 -3.38 14.38 -0.37
C GLU A 25 -4.65 13.75 0.22
N GLN A 26 -5.66 13.48 -0.61
CA GLN A 26 -6.87 12.77 -0.16
C GLN A 26 -6.56 11.36 0.34
N VAL A 27 -5.73 10.61 -0.39
CA VAL A 27 -5.26 9.28 0.03
C VAL A 27 -4.47 9.38 1.35
N ARG A 28 -3.60 10.37 1.49
CA ARG A 28 -2.85 10.60 2.72
C ARG A 28 -3.77 10.94 3.91
N GLN A 29 -4.84 11.71 3.69
CA GLN A 29 -5.84 12.01 4.72
C GLN A 29 -6.55 10.74 5.18
N PHE A 30 -6.92 9.84 4.25
CA PHE A 30 -7.43 8.52 4.60
C PHE A 30 -6.45 7.74 5.48
N HIS A 31 -5.17 7.64 5.07
CA HIS A 31 -4.17 6.91 5.86
C HIS A 31 -3.86 7.55 7.21
N SER A 32 -3.95 8.88 7.34
CA SER A 32 -3.69 9.57 8.61
C SER A 32 -4.71 9.26 9.72
N LYS A 33 -5.88 8.73 9.35
CA LYS A 33 -6.90 8.27 10.32
C LYS A 33 -6.63 6.87 10.86
N ILE A 34 -5.71 6.13 10.23
CA ILE A 34 -5.39 4.76 10.62
C ILE A 34 -4.47 4.79 11.85
N GLU A 35 -4.83 4.01 12.88
CA GLU A 35 -4.02 3.88 14.07
C GLU A 35 -2.58 3.44 13.73
N GLY A 36 -1.60 4.07 14.38
CA GLY A 36 -0.19 3.80 14.13
C GLY A 36 0.34 4.39 12.82
N TYR A 37 -0.44 5.20 12.08
CA TYR A 37 0.10 5.94 10.94
C TYR A 37 1.17 6.93 11.40
N ASN A 38 2.35 6.84 10.75
CA ASN A 38 3.40 7.83 10.87
C ASN A 38 4.10 7.99 9.49
N PRO A 39 4.52 9.19 9.08
CA PRO A 39 5.42 9.32 7.94
C PRO A 39 6.69 8.49 8.15
N THR A 40 7.02 7.64 7.18
CA THR A 40 8.23 6.82 7.20
C THR A 40 9.49 7.69 7.06
N PRO A 41 10.64 7.27 7.59
CA PRO A 41 11.88 8.04 7.52
C PRO A 41 12.32 8.36 6.08
N LEU A 42 12.84 9.57 5.88
CA LEU A 42 13.61 9.95 4.69
C LEU A 42 15.07 10.03 5.13
N VAL A 43 15.84 8.98 4.85
CA VAL A 43 17.19 8.80 5.39
C VAL A 43 18.22 9.48 4.48
N PRO A 44 18.95 10.51 4.95
CA PRO A 44 20.04 11.10 4.18
C PRO A 44 21.28 10.20 4.21
N LEU A 45 21.95 10.03 3.06
CA LEU A 45 23.20 9.27 2.92
C LEU A 45 24.35 10.17 2.43
N PRO A 46 24.82 11.13 3.24
CA PRO A 46 25.79 12.14 2.81
C PRO A 46 27.16 11.55 2.45
N GLN A 47 27.60 10.47 3.11
CA GLN A 47 28.89 9.84 2.80
C GLN A 47 28.85 9.17 1.42
N LEU A 48 27.78 8.44 1.12
CA LEU A 48 27.59 7.80 -0.18
C LEU A 48 27.38 8.84 -1.30
N ALA A 49 26.65 9.93 -1.02
CA ALA A 49 26.49 11.03 -1.97
C ALA A 49 27.85 11.65 -2.37
N ARG A 50 28.74 11.90 -1.39
CA ARG A 50 30.11 12.38 -1.64
C ARG A 50 30.92 11.38 -2.48
N HIS A 51 30.85 10.09 -2.13
CA HIS A 51 31.56 9.04 -2.87
C HIS A 51 31.10 8.95 -4.35
N LEU A 52 29.80 9.15 -4.60
CA LEU A 52 29.22 9.13 -5.95
C LEU A 52 29.35 10.46 -6.72
N GLY A 53 29.88 11.52 -6.09
CA GLY A 53 29.98 12.85 -6.72
C GLY A 53 28.65 13.55 -6.96
N ILE A 54 27.59 13.21 -6.22
CA ILE A 54 26.25 13.83 -6.35
C ILE A 54 25.94 14.75 -5.16
N LYS A 55 25.07 15.75 -5.37
CA LYS A 55 24.72 16.74 -4.33
C LYS A 55 24.11 16.11 -3.08
N ALA A 56 23.18 15.17 -3.24
CA ALA A 56 22.51 14.50 -2.14
C ALA A 56 21.92 13.16 -2.57
N LEU A 57 21.81 12.25 -1.61
CA LEU A 57 21.13 10.96 -1.75
C LEU A 57 20.23 10.75 -0.55
N TYR A 58 18.97 10.38 -0.81
CA TYR A 58 17.98 10.08 0.22
C TYR A 58 17.33 8.72 -0.06
N ILE A 59 17.03 7.98 1.00
CA ILE A 59 16.24 6.75 0.93
C ILE A 59 14.93 6.96 1.67
N LYS A 60 13.81 6.80 0.97
CA LYS A 60 12.50 6.73 1.60
C LYS A 60 12.30 5.33 2.18
N ASN A 61 12.43 5.20 3.51
CA ASN A 61 12.50 3.91 4.17
C ASN A 61 11.12 3.36 4.56
N GLU A 62 10.48 2.65 3.64
CA GLU A 62 9.14 2.08 3.82
C GLU A 62 9.11 0.78 4.65
N SER A 63 10.25 0.32 5.19
CA SER A 63 10.25 -0.82 6.14
C SER A 63 9.45 -0.52 7.43
N PHE A 64 9.33 0.75 7.80
CA PHE A 64 8.59 1.20 8.98
C PHE A 64 7.08 1.37 8.74
N ARG A 65 6.60 1.11 7.51
CA ARG A 65 5.21 1.36 7.16
C ARG A 65 4.28 0.38 7.88
N PHE A 66 3.55 0.86 8.90
CA PHE A 66 2.59 0.10 9.71
C PHE A 66 3.14 -1.21 10.30
N GLY A 67 4.47 -1.33 10.47
CA GLY A 67 5.11 -2.56 10.93
C GLY A 67 5.10 -3.72 9.92
N LEU A 68 4.75 -3.49 8.65
CA LEU A 68 4.60 -4.54 7.63
C LEU A 68 5.83 -4.71 6.73
N ASN A 69 6.93 -3.99 7.02
CA ASN A 69 8.19 -4.05 6.28
C ASN A 69 8.06 -3.74 4.76
N ALA A 70 6.98 -3.08 4.35
CA ALA A 70 6.71 -2.77 2.95
C ALA A 70 5.65 -1.66 2.78
N PHE A 71 5.71 -0.95 1.65
CA PHE A 71 4.79 0.15 1.34
C PHE A 71 3.42 -0.28 0.82
N LYS A 72 3.27 -1.53 0.34
CA LYS A 72 2.11 -1.96 -0.47
C LYS A 72 0.77 -1.93 0.28
N VAL A 73 0.81 -1.90 1.60
CA VAL A 73 -0.36 -1.68 2.44
C VAL A 73 -1.08 -0.36 2.13
N LEU A 74 -0.35 0.69 1.71
CA LEU A 74 -0.97 1.98 1.37
C LEU A 74 -2.01 1.84 0.25
N GLY A 75 -1.65 1.15 -0.82
CA GLY A 75 -2.57 0.88 -1.93
C GLY A 75 -3.67 -0.12 -1.56
N GLY A 76 -3.30 -1.20 -0.86
CA GLY A 76 -4.25 -2.24 -0.44
C GLY A 76 -5.35 -1.70 0.48
N SER A 77 -5.00 -0.96 1.52
CA SER A 77 -5.96 -0.39 2.46
C SER A 77 -6.86 0.66 1.82
N TYR A 78 -6.30 1.53 0.97
CA TYR A 78 -7.09 2.55 0.28
C TYR A 78 -8.08 1.93 -0.71
N ALA A 79 -7.66 0.91 -1.48
CA ALA A 79 -8.54 0.22 -2.41
C ALA A 79 -9.69 -0.51 -1.70
N LEU A 80 -9.40 -1.23 -0.60
CA LEU A 80 -10.43 -1.87 0.22
C LEU A 80 -11.40 -0.84 0.81
N GLY A 81 -10.86 0.29 1.32
CA GLY A 81 -11.68 1.41 1.80
C GLY A 81 -12.60 1.97 0.73
N GLN A 82 -12.11 2.16 -0.50
CA GLN A 82 -12.93 2.61 -1.63
C GLN A 82 -14.04 1.60 -1.98
N LEU A 83 -13.72 0.30 -2.03
CA LEU A 83 -14.70 -0.74 -2.33
C LEU A 83 -15.80 -0.81 -1.26
N LEU A 84 -15.45 -0.66 0.01
CA LEU A 84 -16.42 -0.59 1.10
C LEU A 84 -17.27 0.69 1.04
N ALA A 85 -16.65 1.83 0.73
CA ALA A 85 -17.36 3.10 0.55
C ALA A 85 -18.41 2.99 -0.57
N GLN A 86 -18.02 2.42 -1.70
CA GLN A 86 -18.93 2.14 -2.82
C GLN A 86 -20.05 1.18 -2.43
N HIS A 87 -19.73 0.08 -1.74
CA HIS A 87 -20.72 -0.92 -1.31
C HIS A 87 -21.74 -0.35 -0.33
N LEU A 88 -21.31 0.57 0.55
CA LEU A 88 -22.16 1.25 1.53
C LEU A 88 -22.80 2.54 0.99
N ASN A 89 -22.57 2.87 -0.28
CA ASN A 89 -23.02 4.10 -0.94
C ASN A 89 -22.68 5.38 -0.14
N MET A 90 -21.42 5.48 0.30
CA MET A 90 -20.93 6.64 1.05
C MET A 90 -19.56 7.10 0.56
N ASP A 91 -19.17 8.31 0.96
CA ASP A 91 -17.84 8.84 0.65
C ASP A 91 -16.74 8.15 1.46
N ILE A 92 -15.55 7.95 0.87
CA ILE A 92 -14.40 7.32 1.53
C ILE A 92 -13.93 8.09 2.77
N SER A 93 -14.16 9.40 2.86
CA SER A 93 -13.85 10.17 4.06
C SER A 93 -14.63 9.69 5.30
N ASN A 94 -15.75 8.99 5.10
CA ASN A 94 -16.58 8.39 6.15
C ASN A 94 -16.21 6.92 6.45
N ILE A 95 -15.19 6.37 5.78
CA ILE A 95 -14.62 5.06 6.12
C ILE A 95 -13.66 5.24 7.28
N ASP A 96 -13.92 4.52 8.36
CA ASP A 96 -12.99 4.27 9.45
C ASP A 96 -12.80 2.76 9.54
N LEU A 97 -11.54 2.31 9.50
CA LEU A 97 -11.18 0.90 9.50
C LEU A 97 -11.81 0.18 10.70
N LYS A 98 -11.82 0.79 11.89
CA LYS A 98 -12.29 0.11 13.11
C LYS A 98 -13.80 -0.05 13.19
N THR A 99 -14.57 0.80 12.50
CA THR A 99 -16.03 0.89 12.68
C THR A 99 -16.81 0.53 11.42
N VAL A 100 -16.16 0.40 10.26
CA VAL A 100 -16.82 0.10 8.99
C VAL A 100 -17.57 -1.23 9.01
N SER A 101 -17.08 -2.22 9.78
CA SER A 101 -17.74 -3.53 9.89
C SER A 101 -19.14 -3.46 10.50
N ALA A 102 -19.37 -2.56 11.46
CA ALA A 102 -20.67 -2.35 12.10
C ALA A 102 -21.73 -1.80 11.12
N LYS A 103 -21.30 -1.26 9.97
CA LYS A 103 -22.20 -0.77 8.91
C LYS A 103 -22.62 -1.88 7.94
N LEU A 104 -22.07 -3.08 8.07
CA LEU A 104 -22.34 -4.22 7.19
C LEU A 104 -23.16 -5.29 7.92
N GLN A 105 -24.07 -5.95 7.20
CA GLN A 105 -24.79 -7.12 7.72
C GLN A 105 -23.87 -8.34 7.87
N LYS A 106 -22.86 -8.45 7.01
CA LYS A 106 -21.86 -9.52 7.01
C LYS A 106 -20.53 -9.02 6.43
N PRO A 107 -19.39 -9.59 6.84
CA PRO A 107 -18.09 -9.30 6.24
C PRO A 107 -18.07 -9.59 4.74
N LEU A 108 -17.40 -8.73 3.96
CA LEU A 108 -17.05 -8.99 2.57
C LEU A 108 -15.79 -9.85 2.48
N LEU A 109 -15.62 -10.54 1.35
CA LEU A 109 -14.44 -11.35 1.04
C LEU A 109 -13.59 -10.67 -0.03
N PHE A 110 -12.34 -10.39 0.29
CA PHE A 110 -11.33 -9.89 -0.64
C PHE A 110 -10.38 -11.01 -1.07
N THR A 111 -10.29 -11.26 -2.37
CA THR A 111 -9.41 -12.30 -2.93
C THR A 111 -8.30 -11.66 -3.75
N THR A 112 -7.04 -12.08 -3.52
CA THR A 112 -5.90 -11.62 -4.32
C THR A 112 -4.86 -12.71 -4.54
N ALA A 113 -4.14 -12.63 -5.65
CA ALA A 113 -2.92 -13.41 -5.88
C ALA A 113 -1.68 -12.54 -5.60
N THR A 114 -0.66 -13.11 -4.94
CA THR A 114 0.54 -12.35 -4.61
C THR A 114 1.81 -13.17 -4.59
N ALA A 115 2.95 -12.47 -4.78
CA ALA A 115 4.28 -12.97 -4.45
C ALA A 115 4.78 -12.51 -3.06
N GLY A 116 3.95 -11.81 -2.26
CA GLY A 116 4.31 -11.38 -0.92
C GLY A 116 3.58 -10.09 -0.51
N ASN A 117 4.30 -8.96 -0.48
CA ASN A 117 3.87 -7.69 0.12
C ASN A 117 2.47 -7.18 -0.29
N HIS A 118 1.98 -7.51 -1.49
CA HIS A 118 0.64 -7.07 -1.90
C HIS A 118 -0.44 -7.83 -1.12
N GLY A 119 -0.38 -9.15 -1.07
CA GLY A 119 -1.33 -9.94 -0.30
C GLY A 119 -1.22 -9.68 1.20
N THR A 120 -0.01 -9.45 1.72
CA THR A 120 0.16 -8.98 3.11
C THR A 120 -0.58 -7.67 3.36
N GLY A 121 -0.49 -6.69 2.46
CA GLY A 121 -1.21 -5.42 2.57
C GLY A 121 -2.72 -5.57 2.49
N VAL A 122 -3.22 -6.42 1.59
CA VAL A 122 -4.67 -6.72 1.46
C VAL A 122 -5.19 -7.45 2.68
N ALA A 123 -4.50 -8.49 3.14
CA ALA A 123 -4.92 -9.27 4.29
C ALA A 123 -4.87 -8.46 5.60
N TRP A 124 -3.84 -7.62 5.76
CA TRP A 124 -3.79 -6.67 6.87
C TRP A 124 -4.98 -5.69 6.82
N ALA A 125 -5.26 -5.08 5.67
CA ALA A 125 -6.35 -4.13 5.56
C ALA A 125 -7.72 -4.78 5.81
N ALA A 126 -7.94 -6.00 5.30
CA ALA A 126 -9.14 -6.76 5.58
C ALA A 126 -9.28 -7.03 7.09
N ARG A 127 -8.20 -7.45 7.76
CA ARG A 127 -8.20 -7.66 9.22
C ARG A 127 -8.55 -6.38 9.99
N GLU A 128 -7.90 -5.25 9.68
CA GLU A 128 -8.17 -3.98 10.35
C GLU A 128 -9.62 -3.50 10.15
N MET A 129 -10.23 -3.87 9.02
CA MET A 129 -11.62 -3.57 8.68
C MET A 129 -12.62 -4.64 9.13
N GLN A 130 -12.17 -5.70 9.82
CA GLN A 130 -12.95 -6.90 10.18
C GLN A 130 -13.68 -7.54 8.97
N GLN A 131 -12.97 -7.61 7.85
CA GLN A 131 -13.39 -8.26 6.61
C GLN A 131 -12.61 -9.56 6.39
N LYS A 132 -13.04 -10.39 5.45
CA LYS A 132 -12.37 -11.66 5.12
C LYS A 132 -11.38 -11.47 3.97
N ALA A 133 -10.28 -12.21 4.00
CA ALA A 133 -9.31 -12.24 2.91
C ALA A 133 -8.87 -13.66 2.54
N VAL A 134 -8.79 -13.92 1.24
CA VAL A 134 -8.17 -15.13 0.66
C VAL A 134 -6.99 -14.69 -0.19
N VAL A 135 -5.78 -15.08 0.24
CA VAL A 135 -4.53 -14.75 -0.45
C VAL A 135 -3.96 -16.01 -1.10
N LEU A 136 -3.85 -15.98 -2.43
CA LEU A 136 -3.26 -17.06 -3.23
C LEU A 136 -1.79 -16.76 -3.51
N CYS A 137 -0.90 -17.69 -3.17
CA CYS A 137 0.54 -17.56 -3.42
C CYS A 137 1.02 -18.65 -4.40
N PRO A 138 1.95 -18.34 -5.31
CA PRO A 138 2.52 -19.34 -6.21
C PRO A 138 3.38 -20.35 -5.44
N LYS A 139 3.43 -21.59 -5.94
CA LYS A 139 4.09 -22.74 -5.30
C LYS A 139 5.58 -22.54 -5.01
N VAL A 140 6.26 -21.62 -5.71
CA VAL A 140 7.69 -21.33 -5.58
C VAL A 140 8.07 -20.53 -4.33
N HIS A 141 7.11 -20.20 -3.46
CA HIS A 141 7.39 -19.49 -2.21
C HIS A 141 7.46 -20.50 -1.06
N LEU A 142 8.66 -20.68 -0.49
CA LEU A 142 9.02 -21.66 0.56
C LEU A 142 8.35 -21.44 1.93
N ARG A 143 7.33 -20.58 2.02
CA ARG A 143 6.48 -20.44 3.21
C ARG A 143 5.03 -20.53 2.77
N PRO A 144 4.22 -21.42 3.36
CA PRO A 144 2.81 -21.52 3.02
C PRO A 144 2.12 -20.25 3.54
N ALA A 145 1.93 -19.26 2.67
CA ALA A 145 1.07 -18.12 2.95
C ALA A 145 -0.29 -18.36 2.29
N LEU A 146 -0.96 -19.44 2.70
CA LEU A 146 -2.42 -19.47 2.66
C LEU A 146 -2.88 -18.83 3.97
N THR A 147 -2.82 -17.50 4.06
CA THR A 147 -3.37 -16.80 5.22
C THR A 147 -4.82 -16.48 4.90
N VAL A 148 -5.70 -17.43 5.21
CA VAL A 148 -7.13 -17.20 5.26
C VAL A 148 -7.41 -16.63 6.65
N PHE A 149 -7.69 -15.33 6.73
CA PHE A 149 -8.27 -14.76 7.95
C PHE A 149 -9.77 -15.02 7.88
N THR A 150 -10.19 -16.18 8.39
CA THR A 150 -11.59 -16.48 8.64
C THR A 150 -11.73 -16.79 10.11
N ASP A 151 -12.28 -15.83 10.84
CA ASP A 151 -13.22 -16.17 11.89
C ASP A 151 -14.63 -15.96 11.30
#